data_AF-A0A3B8IGL4-F1
#
_entry.id   AF-A0A3B8IGL4-F1
#
_cell.length_a   1.000
_cell.length_b   1.000
_cell.length_c   1.000
_cell.angle_alpha   90.00
_cell.angle_beta   90.00
_cell.angle_gamma   90.00
#
_symmetry.space_group_name_H-M   'P 1'
#
loop_
_entity.id
_entity.type
_entity.pdbx_description
1 polymer ?
#
loop_
_entity_poly.entity_id
_entity_poly.type
_entity_poly.pdbx_seq_one_letter_code
_entity_poly.pdbx_strand_id
1 'polypeptide(L)'
;AAGGISLELIGSWRSGIVEDPDHGITDFEIEELKKMLANETGRFGDRHCNLTVIGDQAHVDRFTDALKACFLLEDEIEHYRNGGEFEDPWPTRIVKMKS
;
A
#
# COMPACT_ATOMS: atom_id res chain seq x y z
N ALA A 1 9.78 -0.45 27.87
CA ALA A 1 9.46 -1.13 26.60
C ALA A 1 9.72 -0.14 25.47
N ALA A 2 10.75 -0.37 24.66
CA ALA A 2 11.04 0.45 23.47
C ALA A 2 10.68 -0.41 22.26
N GLY A 3 9.42 -0.32 21.81
CA GLY A 3 8.98 -0.95 20.57
C GLY A 3 9.33 -0.02 19.41
N GLY A 4 10.34 -0.37 18.63
CA GLY A 4 10.60 0.27 17.35
C GLY A 4 9.68 -0.34 16.30
N ILE A 5 8.81 0.48 15.70
CA ILE A 5 8.09 0.08 14.49
C ILE A 5 9.06 0.34 13.33
N SER A 6 9.67 -0.71 12.79
CA SER A 6 10.39 -0.65 11.52
C SER A 6 9.40 -1.02 10.41
N LEU A 7 9.22 -0.13 9.44
CA LEU A 7 8.46 -0.42 8.22
C LEU A 7 9.48 -0.55 7.09
N GLU A 8 9.73 -1.79 6.67
CA GLU A 8 10.52 -2.08 5.47
C GLU A 8 9.56 -2.27 4.31
N LEU A 9 9.63 -1.38 3.31
CA LEU A 9 8.86 -1.51 2.08
C LEU A 9 9.60 -2.46 1.14
N ILE A 10 9.26 -3.75 1.19
CA ILE A 10 9.88 -4.77 0.33
C ILE A 10 8.96 -5.01 -0.87
N GLY A 11 9.29 -4.34 -1.99
CA GLY A 11 8.72 -4.63 -3.31
C GLY A 11 7.84 -3.52 -3.89
N SER A 12 8.10 -3.17 -5.15
CA SER A 12 7.20 -2.37 -5.97
C SER A 12 6.21 -3.29 -6.68
N TRP A 13 4.94 -2.89 -6.76
CA TRP A 13 3.97 -3.53 -7.64
C TRP A 13 4.41 -3.37 -9.09
N ARG A 14 4.12 -4.35 -9.96
CA ARG A 14 4.44 -4.27 -11.39
C ARG A 14 3.75 -3.07 -12.02
N SER A 15 2.50 -2.77 -11.61
CA SER A 15 1.80 -1.57 -12.06
C SER A 15 2.58 -0.30 -11.70
N GLY A 16 3.16 -0.25 -10.49
CA GLY A 16 3.96 0.88 -10.03
C GLY A 16 5.23 1.08 -10.87
N ILE A 17 5.87 -0.02 -11.28
CA ILE A 17 7.04 0.02 -12.18
C ILE A 17 6.62 0.53 -13.57
N VAL A 18 5.49 0.08 -14.12
CA VAL A 18 5.00 0.51 -15.44
C VAL A 18 4.56 1.99 -15.44
N GLU A 19 4.05 2.49 -14.32
CA GLU A 19 3.62 3.88 -14.15
C GLU A 19 4.79 4.85 -13.91
N ASP A 20 5.96 4.36 -13.47
CA ASP A 20 7.12 5.18 -13.13
C ASP A 20 7.91 5.60 -14.40
N PRO A 21 8.03 6.90 -14.72
CA PRO A 21 8.79 7.35 -15.87
C PRO A 21 10.30 7.06 -15.79
N ASP A 22 10.85 6.74 -14.61
CA ASP A 22 12.27 6.41 -14.38
C ASP A 22 12.42 4.99 -13.81
N HIS A 23 11.67 4.03 -14.36
CA HIS A 23 11.64 2.64 -13.92
C HIS A 23 12.95 1.83 -14.16
N GLY A 24 13.93 2.38 -14.89
CA GLY A 24 15.26 1.77 -15.07
C GLY A 24 15.33 0.47 -15.89
N ILE A 25 14.21 0.01 -16.46
CA ILE A 25 14.10 -1.18 -17.32
C ILE A 25 13.83 -0.83 -18.80
N THR A 26 14.07 -1.80 -19.69
CA THR A 26 13.93 -1.63 -21.15
C THR A 26 12.49 -1.61 -21.63
N ASP A 27 12.24 -1.05 -22.81
CA ASP A 27 10.92 -1.05 -23.45
C ASP A 27 10.34 -2.46 -23.63
N PHE A 28 11.20 -3.43 -23.95
CA PHE A 28 10.80 -4.83 -24.08
C PHE A 28 10.30 -5.41 -22.74
N GLU A 29 11.01 -5.15 -21.65
CA GLU A 29 10.61 -5.59 -20.32
C GLU A 29 9.30 -4.93 -19.87
N ILE A 30 9.09 -3.65 -20.21
CA ILE A 30 7.84 -2.94 -19.96
C ILE A 30 6.67 -3.57 -20.71
N GLU A 31 6.86 -3.91 -21.99
CA GLU A 31 5.80 -4.56 -22.78
C GLU A 31 5.44 -5.95 -22.23
N GLU A 32 6.42 -6.72 -21.75
CA GLU A 32 6.15 -7.99 -21.08
C GLU A 32 5.42 -7.78 -19.74
N LEU A 33 5.83 -6.79 -18.93
CA LEU A 33 5.13 -6.46 -17.68
C LEU A 33 3.67 -6.04 -17.92
N LYS A 34 3.39 -5.26 -18.97
CA LYS A 34 2.02 -4.90 -19.36
C LYS A 34 1.19 -6.12 -19.73
N LYS A 35 1.76 -7.11 -20.44
CA LYS A 35 1.07 -8.38 -20.74
C LYS A 35 0.78 -9.18 -19.47
N MET A 36 1.72 -9.21 -18.52
CA MET A 36 1.51 -9.86 -17.23
C MET A 36 0.37 -9.18 -16.47
N LEU A 37 0.39 -7.85 -16.37
CA LEU A 37 -0.66 -7.05 -15.73
C LEU A 37 -2.04 -7.24 -16.36
N ALA A 38 -2.12 -7.37 -17.68
CA ALA A 38 -3.37 -7.63 -18.38
C ALA A 38 -4.01 -8.99 -18.03
N ASN A 39 -3.21 -9.94 -17.54
CA ASN A 39 -3.66 -11.25 -17.09
C ASN A 39 -3.98 -11.29 -15.58
N GLU A 40 -3.67 -10.23 -14.83
CA GLU A 40 -4.00 -10.16 -13.41
C GLU A 40 -5.51 -10.08 -13.21
N THR A 41 -6.01 -10.86 -12.27
CA THR A 41 -7.44 -10.97 -11.98
C THR A 41 -7.72 -10.42 -10.59
N GLY A 42 -8.82 -9.66 -10.45
CA GLY A 42 -9.24 -9.12 -9.16
C GLY A 42 -9.51 -7.62 -9.19
N ARG A 43 -10.14 -7.13 -8.12
CA ARG A 43 -10.61 -5.74 -8.01
C ARG A 43 -9.46 -4.71 -8.07
N PHE A 44 -8.26 -5.11 -7.67
CA PHE A 44 -7.07 -4.25 -7.54
C PHE A 44 -5.87 -4.74 -8.36
N GLY A 45 -6.06 -5.66 -9.31
CA GLY A 45 -4.99 -6.19 -10.16
C GLY A 45 -3.86 -6.83 -9.35
N ASP A 46 -2.61 -6.45 -9.66
CA ASP A 46 -1.41 -6.95 -8.98
C ASP A 46 -1.13 -6.28 -7.62
N ARG A 47 -1.92 -5.27 -7.23
CA ARG A 47 -1.76 -4.55 -5.96
C ARG A 47 -2.38 -5.31 -4.79
N HIS A 48 -1.95 -6.54 -4.58
CA HIS A 48 -2.41 -7.40 -3.48
C HIS A 48 -1.30 -7.62 -2.45
N CYS A 49 -1.56 -7.29 -1.18
CA CYS A 49 -0.60 -7.48 -0.09
C CYS A 49 -1.15 -8.48 0.94
N ASN A 50 -0.27 -9.33 1.47
CA ASN A 50 -0.57 -10.20 2.60
C ASN A 50 0.01 -9.58 3.87
N LEU A 51 -0.85 -9.28 4.85
CA LEU A 51 -0.45 -8.74 6.14
C LEU A 51 -0.49 -9.84 7.20
N THR A 52 0.65 -10.12 7.82
CA THR A 52 0.78 -11.04 8.95
C THR A 52 0.99 -10.23 10.23
N VAL A 53 0.05 -10.34 11.17
CA VAL A 53 0.16 -9.68 12.48
C VAL A 53 0.69 -10.67 13.50
N ILE A 54 1.81 -10.33 14.15
CA ILE A 54 2.45 -11.16 15.20
C ILE A 54 2.50 -10.35 16.49
N GLY A 55 1.95 -10.88 17.56
CA GLY A 55 1.92 -10.21 18.86
C GLY A 55 1.45 -11.13 19.98
N ASP A 56 1.38 -10.57 21.18
CA ASP A 56 0.82 -11.25 22.34
C ASP A 56 -0.67 -11.59 22.13
N GLN A 57 -1.08 -12.79 22.54
CA GLN A 57 -2.42 -13.31 22.28
C GLN A 57 -3.52 -12.41 22.86
N ALA A 58 -3.28 -11.69 23.95
CA ALA A 58 -4.28 -10.80 24.54
C ALA A 58 -4.45 -9.48 23.76
N HIS A 59 -3.54 -9.15 22.85
CA HIS A 59 -3.47 -7.85 22.18
C HIS A 59 -3.56 -7.93 20.66
N VAL A 60 -3.25 -9.08 20.07
CA VAL A 60 -3.22 -9.27 18.61
C VAL A 60 -4.57 -8.95 17.98
N ASP A 61 -5.67 -9.43 18.56
CA ASP A 61 -7.02 -9.23 18.01
C ASP A 61 -7.41 -7.75 18.00
N ARG A 62 -7.19 -7.04 19.12
CA ARG A 62 -7.50 -5.61 19.23
C ARG A 62 -6.71 -4.79 18.22
N PHE A 63 -5.44 -5.13 18.01
CA PHE A 63 -4.61 -4.47 17.01
C PHE A 63 -5.11 -4.77 15.60
N THR A 64 -5.43 -6.04 15.30
CA THR A 64 -5.97 -6.46 14.01
C THR A 64 -7.29 -5.77 13.69
N ASP A 65 -8.17 -5.61 14.67
CA ASP A 65 -9.45 -4.91 14.49
C ASP A 65 -9.25 -3.41 14.22
N ALA A 66 -8.35 -2.77 14.97
CA ALA A 66 -7.99 -1.37 14.72
C ALA A 66 -7.36 -1.17 13.33
N LEU A 67 -6.51 -2.10 12.90
CA LEU A 67 -5.91 -2.08 11.56
C LEU A 67 -6.97 -2.20 10.46
N LYS A 68 -7.92 -3.15 10.59
CA LYS A 68 -9.01 -3.33 9.63
C LYS A 68 -9.92 -2.11 9.57
N ALA A 69 -10.14 -1.42 10.68
CA ALA A 69 -10.92 -0.19 10.72
C ALA A 69 -10.29 0.98 9.95
N CYS A 70 -9.00 0.89 9.62
CA CYS A 70 -8.32 1.87 8.77
C CYS A 70 -8.45 1.58 7.26
N PHE A 71 -9.03 0.45 6.86
CA PHE A 71 -9.21 0.14 5.44
C PHE A 71 -10.40 0.90 4.85
N LEU A 72 -10.31 1.18 3.55
CA LEU A 72 -11.37 1.86 2.82
C LEU A 72 -12.68 1.06 2.85
N LEU A 73 -13.78 1.77 3.01
CA LEU A 73 -15.14 1.29 2.84
C LEU A 73 -15.49 1.16 1.34
N GLU A 74 -16.58 0.48 1.03
CA GLU A 74 -16.99 0.19 -0.35
C GLU A 74 -17.24 1.45 -1.19
N ASP A 75 -17.84 2.47 -0.59
CA ASP A 75 -18.09 3.78 -1.18
C ASP A 75 -16.79 4.57 -1.40
N GLU A 76 -15.85 4.51 -0.47
CA GLU A 76 -14.52 5.12 -0.63
C GLU A 76 -13.73 4.44 -1.74
N ILE A 77 -13.86 3.11 -1.91
CA ILE A 77 -13.25 2.39 -3.02
C ILE A 77 -13.90 2.79 -4.36
N GLU A 78 -15.21 3.01 -4.39
CA GLU A 78 -15.89 3.50 -5.60
C GLU A 78 -15.44 4.93 -5.96
N HIS A 79 -15.34 5.82 -4.96
CA HIS A 79 -14.76 7.16 -5.12
C HIS A 79 -13.35 7.09 -5.73
N TYR A 80 -12.48 6.26 -5.17
CA TYR A 80 -11.13 6.04 -5.69
C TYR A 80 -11.14 5.56 -7.15
N ARG A 81 -11.98 4.58 -7.49
CA ARG A 81 -12.07 4.02 -8.86
C ARG A 81 -12.56 5.05 -9.89
N ASN A 82 -13.33 6.04 -9.45
CA ASN A 82 -13.81 7.14 -10.27
C ASN A 82 -12.79 8.30 -10.39
N GLY A 83 -11.56 8.11 -9.91
CA GLY A 83 -10.51 9.14 -9.94
C GLY A 83 -10.60 10.14 -8.79
N GLY A 84 -11.34 9.81 -7.74
CA GLY A 84 -11.42 10.62 -6.53
C GLY A 84 -10.10 10.64 -5.77
N GLU A 85 -9.74 11.81 -5.24
CA GLU A 85 -8.56 12.00 -4.39
C GLU A 85 -8.93 11.89 -2.91
N PHE A 86 -7.95 11.52 -2.09
CA PHE A 86 -8.04 11.54 -0.63
C PHE A 86 -7.18 12.68 -0.08
N GLU A 87 -7.66 13.34 0.97
CA GLU A 87 -6.81 14.30 1.68
C GLU A 87 -5.62 13.57 2.28
N ASP A 88 -4.43 14.16 2.12
CA ASP A 88 -3.23 13.64 2.76
C ASP A 88 -3.39 13.73 4.29
N PRO A 89 -3.49 12.60 5.01
CA PRO A 89 -3.70 12.62 6.45
C PRO A 89 -2.42 13.02 7.20
N TRP A 90 -1.28 13.13 6.51
CA TRP A 90 -0.02 13.46 7.14
C TRP A 90 0.04 14.96 7.52
N PRO A 91 0.50 15.29 8.73
CA PRO A 91 0.61 16.67 9.15
C PRO A 91 1.63 17.42 8.30
N THR A 92 1.19 18.52 7.68
CA THR A 92 2.06 19.42 6.89
C THR A 92 3.11 20.16 7.72
N ARG A 93 2.98 20.14 9.05
CA ARG A 93 3.92 20.75 10.00
C ARG A 93 4.41 19.71 11.01
N ILE A 94 5.56 19.13 10.71
CA ILE A 94 6.26 18.23 11.63
C ILE A 94 7.13 19.08 12.56
N VAL A 95 6.76 19.18 13.83
CA VAL A 95 7.61 19.81 14.85
C VAL A 95 8.63 18.78 15.32
N LYS A 96 9.92 19.00 15.00
CA LYS A 96 11.00 18.19 15.58
C LYS A 96 11.10 18.53 17.07
N MET A 97 10.82 17.56 17.94
CA MET A 97 11.19 17.67 19.36
C MET A 97 12.71 17.77 19.43
N LYS A 98 13.21 18.84 20.07
CA LYS A 98 14.62 18.92 20.45
C LYS A 98 14.86 17.87 21.53
N SER A 99 15.87 17.02 21.31
CA SER A 99 16.46 16.19 22.35
C SER A 99 17.19 17.05 23.38
#